data_AF-A0A7C5YZR9-F1
#
_entry.id   AF-A0A7C5YZR9-F1
#
_cell.length_a   1.000
_cell.length_b   1.000
_cell.length_c   1.000
_cell.angle_alpha   90.00
_cell.angle_beta   90.00
_cell.angle_gamma   90.00
#
_symmetry.space_group_name_H-M   'P 1'
#
loop_
_entity.id
_entity.type
_entity.pdbx_description
1 polymer ?
#
loop_
_entity_poly.entity_id
_entity_poly.type
_entity_poly.pdbx_seq_one_letter_code
_entity_poly.pdbx_strand_id
1 'polypeptide(L)'
;MSRNQLYLLIILIVISPVFGVYLANLIGYHEPLDIVAEKLELDELEISWTPLKDYIVPGLPDWLGYIVTGFLGVGIIIFIGHIVKIFIWRRNR
;
A
#
# COMPACT_ATOMS: atom_id res chain seq x y z
N MET A 1 1.33 14.94 14.47
CA MET A 1 2.56 14.48 13.80
C MET A 1 3.56 15.62 13.78
N SER A 2 4.79 15.41 14.23
CA SER A 2 5.85 16.41 14.13
C SER A 2 6.43 16.48 12.71
N ARG A 3 7.15 17.56 12.39
CA ARG A 3 7.78 17.72 11.06
C ARG A 3 8.77 16.58 10.76
N ASN A 4 9.53 16.16 11.76
CA ASN A 4 10.52 15.07 11.61
C ASN A 4 9.83 13.73 11.30
N GLN A 5 8.68 13.45 11.93
CA GLN A 5 7.89 12.24 11.64
C GLN A 5 7.34 12.26 10.22
N LEU A 6 6.89 13.43 9.73
CA LEU A 6 6.43 13.57 8.36
C LEU A 6 7.56 13.32 7.34
N TYR A 7 8.73 13.92 7.56
CA TYR A 7 9.89 13.70 6.69
C TYR A 7 10.32 12.24 6.68
N LEU A 8 10.40 11.61 7.86
CA LEU A 8 10.71 10.19 7.97
C LEU A 8 9.71 9.35 7.17
N LEU A 9 8.41 9.63 7.30
CA LEU A 9 7.36 8.90 6.60
C LEU A 9 7.47 9.06 5.07
N ILE A 10 7.72 10.27 4.58
CA ILE A 10 7.94 10.52 3.15
C ILE A 10 9.15 9.72 2.65
N ILE A 11 10.26 9.75 3.39
CA ILE A 11 11.48 9.03 3.05
C ILE A 11 11.21 7.52 2.99
N LEU A 12 10.51 6.95 3.98
CA LEU A 12 10.15 5.53 3.97
C LEU A 12 9.29 5.16 2.76
N ILE A 13 8.30 5.97 2.40
CA ILE A 13 7.44 5.69 1.23
C ILE A 13 8.25 5.75 -0.07
N VAL A 14 9.15 6.71 -0.22
CA VAL A 14 9.97 6.83 -1.44
C VAL A 14 10.98 5.70 -1.56
N ILE A 15 11.52 5.20 -0.44
CA ILE A 15 12.48 4.09 -0.42
C ILE A 15 11.77 2.72 -0.54
N SER A 16 10.50 2.61 -0.18
CA SER A 16 9.79 1.33 -0.13
C SER A 16 9.80 0.50 -1.43
N PRO A 17 9.79 1.07 -2.66
CA PRO A 17 9.85 0.27 -3.88
C PRO A 17 11.17 -0.49 -4.04
N VAL A 18 12.24 -0.05 -3.36
CA VAL A 18 13.50 -0.80 -3.32
C VAL A 18 13.25 -2.21 -2.78
N PHE A 19 12.39 -2.33 -1.76
CA PHE A 19 12.04 -3.62 -1.15
C PHE A 19 10.91 -4.31 -1.90
N GLY A 20 9.81 -3.58 -2.16
CA GLY A 20 8.58 -4.16 -2.70
C GLY A 20 8.59 -4.47 -4.19
N VAL A 21 9.51 -3.87 -4.96
CA VAL A 21 9.57 -4.04 -6.42
C VAL A 21 10.96 -4.51 -6.82
N TYR A 22 12.00 -3.72 -6.54
CA TYR A 22 13.34 -4.00 -7.08
C TYR A 22 13.95 -5.27 -6.50
N LEU A 23 14.05 -5.38 -5.18
CA LEU A 23 14.64 -6.55 -4.53
C LEU A 23 13.78 -7.81 -4.72
N ALA A 24 12.45 -7.67 -4.68
CA ALA A 24 11.51 -8.76 -4.96
C ALA A 24 11.74 -9.35 -6.37
N ASN A 25 11.85 -8.50 -7.38
CA ASN A 25 12.14 -8.91 -8.75
C ASN A 25 13.54 -9.53 -8.88
N LEU A 26 14.55 -8.97 -8.19
CA LEU A 26 15.93 -9.45 -8.25
C LEU A 26 16.08 -10.88 -7.74
N ILE A 27 15.36 -11.24 -6.69
CA ILE A 27 15.42 -12.58 -6.09
C ILE A 27 14.38 -13.54 -6.69
N GLY A 28 13.55 -13.08 -7.64
CA GLY A 28 12.43 -13.85 -8.17
C GLY A 28 11.45 -14.25 -7.07
N TYR A 29 11.09 -13.31 -6.20
CA TYR A 29 10.11 -13.57 -5.15
C TYR A 29 8.77 -13.96 -5.78
N HIS A 30 8.25 -15.11 -5.36
CA HIS A 30 6.91 -15.57 -5.67
C HIS A 30 6.13 -15.67 -4.36
N GLU A 31 4.90 -15.15 -4.35
CA GLU A 31 4.07 -15.22 -3.15
C GLU A 31 3.76 -16.70 -2.81
N PRO A 32 3.90 -17.12 -1.54
CA PRO A 32 3.62 -18.51 -1.16
C PRO A 32 2.21 -18.97 -1.51
N LEU A 33 1.24 -18.06 -1.48
CA LEU A 33 -0.14 -18.35 -1.85
C LEU A 33 -0.30 -18.57 -3.35
N ASP A 34 0.38 -17.79 -4.20
CA ASP A 34 0.39 -17.98 -5.65
C ASP A 34 0.96 -19.35 -6.01
N ILE A 35 2.06 -19.76 -5.36
CA ILE A 35 2.65 -21.09 -5.56
C ILE A 35 1.67 -22.20 -5.21
N VAL A 36 0.89 -22.04 -4.15
CA VAL A 36 -0.13 -23.02 -3.74
C VAL A 36 -1.29 -23.02 -4.71
N ALA A 37 -1.75 -21.85 -5.16
CA ALA A 37 -2.82 -21.73 -6.14
C ALA A 37 -2.45 -22.38 -7.47
N GLU A 38 -1.24 -22.14 -7.98
CA GLU A 38 -0.70 -22.78 -9.19
C GLU A 38 -0.66 -24.31 -9.05
N LYS A 39 -0.17 -24.82 -7.91
CA LYS A 39 -0.13 -26.27 -7.62
C LYS A 39 -1.51 -26.92 -7.52
N LEU A 40 -2.52 -26.14 -7.15
CA LEU A 40 -3.91 -26.59 -7.02
C LEU A 40 -4.73 -26.30 -8.29
N GLU A 41 -4.10 -25.78 -9.35
CA GLU A 41 -4.75 -25.37 -10.60
C GLU A 41 -5.95 -24.44 -10.35
N LEU A 42 -5.80 -23.52 -9.40
CA LEU A 42 -6.83 -22.54 -9.05
C LEU A 42 -6.70 -21.29 -9.93
N ASP A 43 -7.82 -20.91 -10.55
CA ASP A 43 -7.91 -19.64 -11.27
C ASP A 43 -7.99 -18.47 -10.29
N GLU A 44 -7.27 -17.39 -10.61
CA GLU A 44 -7.46 -16.12 -9.94
C GLU A 44 -8.81 -15.50 -10.32
N LEU A 45 -9.52 -14.96 -9.34
CA LEU A 45 -10.73 -14.19 -9.61
C LEU A 45 -10.37 -12.90 -10.36
N GLU A 46 -10.95 -12.69 -11.53
CA GLU A 46 -10.76 -11.47 -12.34
C GLU A 46 -11.25 -10.20 -11.60
N ILE A 47 -12.19 -10.36 -10.66
CA ILE A 47 -12.74 -9.27 -9.86
C ILE A 47 -12.00 -9.20 -8.53
N SER A 48 -11.08 -8.23 -8.41
CA SER A 48 -10.53 -7.85 -7.11
C SER A 48 -11.53 -6.97 -6.36
N TRP A 49 -11.71 -7.24 -5.06
CA TRP A 49 -12.46 -6.36 -4.17
C TRP A 49 -11.66 -5.09 -3.82
N THR A 50 -10.34 -5.10 -4.00
CA THR A 50 -9.50 -3.93 -3.76
C THR A 50 -9.40 -3.05 -5.01
N PRO A 51 -9.48 -1.72 -4.86
CA PRO A 51 -9.43 -0.81 -5.99
C PRO A 51 -8.05 -0.76 -6.67
N LEU A 52 -6.99 -1.18 -6.00
CA LEU A 52 -5.62 -1.24 -6.51
C LEU A 52 -5.02 -2.60 -6.16
N LYS A 53 -5.31 -3.61 -6.99
CA LYS A 53 -4.73 -4.96 -6.84
C LYS A 53 -3.21 -4.85 -6.98
N ASP A 54 -2.49 -5.48 -6.05
CA ASP A 54 -1.02 -5.53 -6.00
C ASP A 54 -0.34 -4.16 -6.09
N TYR A 55 -1.01 -3.12 -5.60
CA TYR A 55 -0.53 -1.74 -5.64
C TYR A 55 -0.30 -1.19 -7.07
N ILE A 56 -0.91 -1.82 -8.08
CA ILE A 56 -0.83 -1.41 -9.48
C ILE A 56 -1.77 -0.25 -9.71
N VAL A 57 -1.24 0.83 -10.29
CA VAL A 57 -2.02 1.99 -10.73
C VAL A 57 -2.01 2.01 -12.27
N PRO A 58 -3.19 1.95 -12.92
CA PRO A 58 -3.27 1.94 -14.38
C PRO A 58 -2.51 3.12 -15.01
N GLY A 59 -1.63 2.83 -15.97
CA GLY A 59 -0.83 3.83 -16.68
C GLY A 59 0.44 4.29 -15.96
N LEU A 60 0.78 3.73 -14.80
CA LEU A 60 2.05 3.98 -14.09
C LEU A 60 2.93 2.73 -14.06
N PRO A 61 4.26 2.88 -14.07
CA PRO A 61 5.16 1.75 -13.80
C PRO A 61 5.06 1.30 -12.34
N ASP A 62 5.33 0.03 -12.07
CA ASP A 62 5.12 -0.62 -10.76
C ASP A 62 5.76 0.15 -9.59
N TRP A 63 7.02 0.60 -9.75
CA TRP A 63 7.72 1.35 -8.72
C TRP A 63 7.01 2.67 -8.36
N LEU A 64 6.37 3.32 -9.33
CA LEU A 64 5.65 4.57 -9.13
C LEU A 64 4.25 4.30 -8.58
N GLY A 65 3.57 3.24 -9.05
CA GLY A 65 2.32 2.74 -8.47
C GLY A 65 2.47 2.43 -6.98
N TYR A 66 3.57 1.76 -6.60
CA TYR A 66 3.91 1.44 -5.22
C TYR A 66 4.06 2.70 -4.32
N ILE A 67 4.70 3.75 -4.83
CA ILE A 67 4.84 5.03 -4.12
C ILE A 67 3.47 5.70 -3.96
N VAL A 68 2.70 5.78 -5.04
CA VAL A 68 1.39 6.46 -5.06
C VAL A 68 0.42 5.77 -4.10
N THR A 69 0.34 4.45 -4.15
CA THR A 69 -0.50 3.66 -3.23
C THR A 69 -0.04 3.79 -1.78
N GLY A 70 1.27 3.85 -1.53
CA GLY A 70 1.83 4.14 -0.20
C GLY A 70 1.37 5.49 0.36
N PHE A 71 1.44 6.56 -0.44
CA PHE A 71 0.91 7.86 -0.05
C PHE A 71 -0.61 7.85 0.14
N LEU A 72 -1.34 7.15 -0.73
CA LEU A 72 -2.80 7.02 -0.63
C LEU A 72 -3.19 6.34 0.69
N GLY A 73 -2.56 5.21 1.02
CA GLY A 73 -2.84 4.45 2.25
C GLY A 73 -2.55 5.27 3.51
N VAL A 74 -1.38 5.92 3.58
CA VAL A 74 -1.07 6.81 4.72
C VAL A 74 -2.03 7.99 4.80
N GLY A 75 -2.36 8.60 3.66
CA GLY A 75 -3.32 9.70 3.58
C GLY A 75 -4.68 9.32 4.15
N ILE A 76 -5.19 8.13 3.80
CA ILE A 76 -6.44 7.58 4.33
C ILE A 76 -6.36 7.39 5.86
N ILE A 77 -5.28 6.81 6.38
CA ILE A 77 -5.12 6.60 7.84
C ILE A 77 -5.11 7.93 8.58
N ILE A 78 -4.34 8.92 8.10
CA ILE A 78 -4.29 10.26 8.72
C ILE A 78 -5.66 10.93 8.67
N PHE A 79 -6.37 10.80 7.55
CA PHE A 79 -7.70 11.36 7.36
C PHE A 79 -8.71 10.75 8.35
N ILE A 80 -8.77 9.41 8.44
CA ILE A 80 -9.64 8.71 9.39
C ILE A 80 -9.32 9.14 10.83
N GLY A 81 -8.03 9.22 11.18
CA GLY A 81 -7.61 9.69 12.50
C GLY A 81 -8.11 11.10 12.83
N HIS A 82 -8.14 12.01 11.86
CA HIS A 82 -8.71 13.34 12.03
C HIS A 82 -10.23 13.30 12.19
N ILE A 83 -10.94 12.51 11.40
CA ILE A 83 -12.38 12.32 11.52
C ILE A 83 -12.74 11.81 12.91
N VAL A 84 -12.08 10.75 13.38
CA VAL A 84 -12.28 10.19 14.72
C VAL A 84 -12.04 11.24 15.81
N LYS A 85 -10.94 12.00 15.70
CA LYS A 85 -10.64 13.09 16.65
C LYS A 85 -11.75 14.14 16.69
N ILE A 86 -12.29 14.53 15.54
CA ILE A 86 -13.39 15.50 15.44
C ILE A 86 -14.65 14.96 16.13
N PHE A 87 -15.01 13.69 15.90
CA PHE A 87 -16.17 13.07 16.52
C PHE A 87 -16.04 12.94 18.04
N ILE A 88 -14.87 12.51 18.54
CA ILE A 88 -14.60 12.42 19.99
C ILE A 88 -14.67 13.81 20.62
N TRP A 89 -14.07 14.82 20.00
CA TRP A 89 -14.10 16.18 20.51
C TRP A 89 -15.53 16.76 20.58
N ARG A 90 -16.36 16.48 19.57
CA ARG A 90 -17.77 16.89 19.55
C ARG A 90 -18.62 16.21 20.63
N ARG A 91 -18.29 14.97 21.02
CA ARG A 91 -19.01 14.22 22.06
C ARG A 91 -18.69 14.67 23.48
N ASN A 92 -17.48 15.17 23.71
CA ASN A 92 -17.01 15.63 25.03
C ASN A 92 -17.34 17.10 25.35
N ARG A 93 -18.07 17.78 24.45
CA ARG A 93 -18.68 19.10 24.68
C ARG A 93 -20.18 18.94 24.86
#